data_AF-A0A350CA77-F1
#
_entry.id   AF-A0A350CA77-F1
#
_cell.length_a   1.000
_cell.length_b   1.000
_cell.length_c   1.000
_cell.angle_alpha   90.00
_cell.angle_beta   90.00
_cell.angle_gamma   90.00
#
_symmetry.space_group_name_H-M   'P 1'
#
loop_
_entity.id
_entity.type
_entity.pdbx_description
1 polymer ?
#
loop_
_entity_poly.entity_id
_entity_poly.type
_entity_poly.pdbx_seq_one_letter_code
_entity_poly.pdbx_strand_id
1 'polypeptide(L)'
;EILLGDVRIQIMETPGHTPEGISLLVFDQTRSTTEPHAVLTGDTLFIGDVGRPDLLASIGVTADELAAMLYNSLDRLRQLPDATLVYPAHGAGSL
;
A
#
# COMPACT_ATOMS: atom_id res chain seq x y z
N GLU A 1 13.46 3.82 6.78
CA GLU A 1 12.45 4.08 7.83
C GLU A 1 12.46 5.55 8.20
N ILE A 2 11.35 6.07 8.73
CA ILE A 2 11.21 7.45 9.18
C ILE A 2 10.71 7.42 10.63
N LEU A 3 11.31 8.21 11.52
CA LEU A 3 10.92 8.30 12.93
C LEU A 3 10.36 9.69 13.22
N LEU A 4 9.21 9.75 13.89
CA LEU A 4 8.49 10.96 14.27
C LEU A 4 7.98 10.82 15.72
N GLY A 5 8.84 11.12 16.69
CA GLY A 5 8.53 10.83 18.10
C GLY A 5 8.35 9.32 18.30
N ASP A 6 7.24 8.93 18.92
CA ASP A 6 6.87 7.51 19.14
C ASP A 6 6.25 6.84 17.91
N VAL A 7 6.23 7.51 16.75
CA VAL A 7 5.74 6.95 15.48
C VAL A 7 6.93 6.52 14.64
N ARG A 8 6.96 5.22 14.29
CA ARG A 8 7.89 4.67 13.30
C ARG A 8 7.16 4.34 12.02
N ILE A 9 7.66 4.84 10.90
CA ILE A 9 7.12 4.57 9.56
C ILE A 9 8.11 3.70 8.79
N GLN A 10 7.62 2.57 8.29
CA GLN A 10 8.37 1.70 7.38
C GLN A 10 7.75 1.76 6.00
N ILE A 11 8.61 1.94 5.00
CA ILE A 11 8.22 1.98 3.59
C ILE A 11 8.17 0.55 3.08
N MET A 12 7.09 0.20 2.39
CA MET A 12 6.92 -1.08 1.72
C MET A 12 6.59 -0.81 0.25
N GLU A 13 7.40 -1.35 -0.65
CA GLU A 13 7.12 -1.27 -2.08
C GLU A 13 5.87 -2.09 -2.41
N THR A 14 4.91 -1.40 -3.02
CA THR A 14 3.64 -1.97 -3.49
C THR A 14 3.34 -1.50 -4.91
N PRO A 15 4.18 -1.86 -5.89
CA PRO A 15 3.94 -1.51 -7.29
C PRO A 15 2.66 -2.16 -7.81
N GLY A 16 2.01 -1.51 -8.76
CA GLY A 16 0.82 -2.05 -9.41
C GLY A 16 -0.06 -0.98 -10.02
N HIS A 17 -0.57 -0.06 -9.20
CA HIS A 17 -1.22 1.14 -9.74
C HIS A 17 -0.22 2.02 -10.50
N THR A 18 0.98 2.16 -9.93
CA THR A 18 2.16 2.74 -10.58
C THR A 18 3.38 1.84 -10.33
N PRO A 19 4.42 1.89 -11.19
CA PRO A 19 5.64 1.11 -10.99
C PRO A 19 6.40 1.46 -9.69
N GLU A 20 6.32 2.71 -9.24
CA GLU A 20 7.00 3.23 -8.04
C GLU A 20 6.12 3.23 -6.79
N GLY A 21 4.92 2.64 -6.85
CA GLY A 21 3.96 2.62 -5.77
C GLY A 21 4.53 2.10 -4.46
N ILE A 22 4.25 2.80 -3.36
CA ILE A 22 4.63 2.41 -2.00
C ILE A 22 3.42 2.48 -1.07
N SER A 23 3.45 1.62 -0.06
CA SER A 23 2.59 1.69 1.12
C SER A 23 3.42 2.01 2.35
N LEU A 24 2.83 2.71 3.31
CA LEU A 24 3.51 3.13 4.54
C LEU A 24 2.95 2.37 5.73
N LEU A 25 3.75 1.50 6.33
CA LEU A 25 3.42 0.84 7.59
C LEU A 25 3.70 1.79 8.74
N VAL A 26 2.67 2.07 9.54
CA VAL A 26 2.71 3.00 10.67
C VAL A 26 2.70 2.19 11.96
N PHE A 27 3.77 2.33 12.74
CA PHE A 27 3.92 1.71 14.06
C PHE A 27 3.74 2.79 15.13
N ASP A 28 2.78 2.59 16.02
CA ASP A 28 2.68 3.32 17.28
C ASP A 28 3.50 2.56 18.33
N GLN A 29 4.71 3.07 18.60
CA GLN A 29 5.68 2.40 19.45
C GLN A 29 5.24 2.34 20.92
N THR A 30 4.24 3.13 21.33
CA THR A 30 3.65 3.06 22.67
C THR A 30 2.73 1.85 22.84
N ARG A 31 2.23 1.30 21.73
CA ARG A 31 1.33 0.13 21.69
C ARG A 31 2.08 -1.15 21.34
N SER A 32 2.86 -1.11 20.26
CA SER A 32 3.66 -2.23 19.80
C SER A 32 4.86 -1.74 18.99
N THR A 33 6.04 -2.28 19.30
CA THR A 33 7.25 -1.98 18.52
C THR A 33 7.39 -2.86 17.29
N THR A 34 6.67 -3.99 17.24
CA THR A 34 6.82 -5.05 16.23
C THR A 34 5.61 -5.20 15.32
N GLU A 35 4.42 -4.78 15.74
CA GLU A 35 3.20 -4.89 14.93
C GLU A 35 2.75 -3.51 14.44
N PRO A 36 2.43 -3.36 13.14
CA PRO A 36 1.95 -2.09 12.62
C PRO A 36 0.55 -1.79 13.18
N HIS A 37 0.32 -0.53 13.54
CA HIS A 37 -1.02 -0.07 13.89
C HIS A 37 -1.89 0.09 12.64
N ALA A 38 -1.30 0.62 11.56
CA ALA A 38 -1.99 0.92 10.33
C ALA A 38 -1.08 0.81 9.11
N VAL A 39 -1.68 0.73 7.93
CA VAL A 39 -1.03 0.86 6.63
C VAL A 39 -1.72 1.96 5.81
N LEU A 40 -0.92 2.90 5.31
CA LEU A 40 -1.37 3.87 4.31
C LEU A 40 -1.10 3.25 2.93
N THR A 41 -2.14 2.82 2.23
CA THR A 41 -2.01 1.98 1.03
C THR A 41 -1.92 2.75 -0.28
N GLY A 42 -2.05 4.09 -0.22
CA GLY A 42 -2.15 4.91 -1.41
C GLY A 42 -3.29 4.43 -2.30
N ASP A 43 -2.97 4.23 -3.58
CA ASP A 43 -3.88 3.68 -4.58
C ASP A 43 -3.64 2.19 -4.87
N THR A 44 -2.91 1.48 -4.01
CA THR A 44 -2.69 0.03 -4.17
C THR A 44 -3.95 -0.76 -3.78
N LEU A 45 -4.49 -0.48 -2.59
CA LEU A 45 -5.62 -1.19 -1.99
C LEU A 45 -6.63 -0.18 -1.45
N PHE A 46 -7.88 -0.32 -1.88
CA PHE A 46 -9.03 0.46 -1.43
C PHE A 46 -9.96 -0.36 -0.55
N ILE A 47 -10.97 0.30 0.01
CA ILE A 47 -12.07 -0.39 0.67
C ILE A 47 -12.94 -1.04 -0.40
N GLY A 48 -12.77 -2.36 -0.56
CA GLY A 48 -13.56 -3.18 -1.48
C GLY A 48 -13.07 -3.20 -2.94
N ASP A 49 -11.92 -2.60 -3.24
CA ASP A 49 -11.34 -2.58 -4.59
C ASP A 49 -9.81 -2.36 -4.55
N VAL A 50 -9.17 -2.30 -5.71
CA VAL A 50 -7.72 -2.09 -5.88
C VAL A 50 -7.40 -1.04 -6.96
N GLY A 51 -6.17 -0.56 -6.96
CA GLY A 51 -5.67 0.38 -7.97
C GLY A 51 -5.81 -0.13 -9.40
N ARG A 52 -6.17 0.75 -10.31
CA ARG A 52 -6.15 0.44 -11.74
C ARG A 52 -4.71 0.31 -12.25
N PRO A 53 -4.33 -0.81 -12.91
CA PRO A 53 -2.97 -1.03 -13.42
C PRO A 53 -2.76 -0.52 -14.85
N ASP A 54 -3.72 0.16 -15.46
CA ASP A 54 -3.71 0.51 -16.89
C ASP A 54 -3.50 2.01 -17.16
N LEU A 55 -3.64 2.87 -16.15
CA LEU A 55 -3.55 4.33 -16.31
C LEU A 55 -2.15 4.81 -16.72
N LEU A 56 -1.11 4.11 -16.28
CA LEU A 56 0.28 4.40 -16.64
C LEU A 56 0.88 3.38 -17.60
N ALA A 57 0.06 2.59 -18.32
CA ALA A 57 0.49 1.54 -19.26
C ALA A 57 1.23 2.07 -20.52
N SER A 58 1.80 3.27 -20.46
CA SER A 58 2.43 3.98 -21.57
C SER A 58 3.77 4.63 -21.21
N ILE A 59 4.38 4.27 -20.08
CA ILE A 59 5.75 4.67 -19.68
C ILE A 59 6.65 3.43 -19.51
N GLY A 60 6.76 2.61 -20.56
CA GLY A 60 7.68 1.46 -20.60
C GLY A 60 7.27 0.23 -19.77
N VAL A 61 6.05 0.21 -19.23
CA VAL A 61 5.46 -0.94 -18.53
C VAL A 61 4.04 -1.14 -19.06
N THR A 62 3.65 -2.39 -19.31
CA THR A 62 2.32 -2.77 -19.78
C THR A 62 1.31 -2.91 -18.63
N ALA A 63 0.02 -2.86 -18.96
CA ALA A 63 -1.04 -3.09 -17.98
C ALA A 63 -0.98 -4.49 -17.35
N ASP A 64 -0.61 -5.52 -18.13
CA ASP A 64 -0.47 -6.90 -17.62
C ASP A 64 0.70 -7.03 -16.64
N GLU A 65 1.83 -6.36 -16.91
CA GLU A 65 2.97 -6.31 -15.99
C GLU A 65 2.60 -5.60 -14.68
N LEU A 66 1.90 -4.47 -14.78
CA LEU A 66 1.39 -3.74 -13.61
C LEU A 66 0.35 -4.55 -12.83
N ALA A 67 -0.51 -5.30 -13.49
CA ALA A 67 -1.46 -6.20 -12.83
C ALA A 67 -0.74 -7.33 -12.07
N ALA A 68 0.30 -7.92 -12.67
CA ALA A 68 1.12 -8.94 -12.00
C ALA A 68 1.88 -8.37 -10.79
N MET A 69 2.40 -7.14 -10.92
CA MET A 69 3.01 -6.41 -9.79
C MET A 69 1.99 -6.17 -8.68
N LEU A 70 0.80 -5.66 -9.03
CA LEU A 70 -0.28 -5.39 -8.09
C LEU A 70 -0.68 -6.65 -7.32
N TYR A 71 -0.83 -7.78 -8.00
CA TYR A 71 -1.13 -9.06 -7.37
C TYR A 71 -0.10 -9.44 -6.30
N ASN A 72 1.20 -9.33 -6.62
CA ASN A 72 2.27 -9.61 -5.67
C ASN A 72 2.28 -8.62 -4.50
N SER A 73 1.99 -7.35 -4.75
CA SER A 73 1.87 -6.31 -3.72
C SER A 73 0.71 -6.60 -2.76
N LEU A 74 -0.42 -7.05 -3.30
CA LEU A 74 -1.58 -7.45 -2.51
C LEU A 74 -1.29 -8.70 -1.66
N ASP A 75 -0.54 -9.68 -2.19
CA ASP A 75 -0.16 -10.85 -1.40
C ASP A 75 0.73 -10.46 -0.21
N ARG A 76 1.65 -9.49 -0.37
CA ARG A 76 2.43 -8.92 0.76
C ARG A 76 1.55 -8.21 1.77
N LEU A 77 0.64 -7.34 1.30
CA LEU A 77 -0.30 -6.62 2.18
C LEU A 77 -1.21 -7.58 2.97
N ARG A 78 -1.60 -8.70 2.35
CA ARG A 78 -2.41 -9.74 2.99
C ARG A 78 -1.68 -10.48 4.13
N GLN A 79 -0.35 -10.41 4.21
CA GLN A 79 0.41 -11.00 5.32
C GLN A 79 0.46 -10.11 6.57
N LEU A 80 -0.05 -8.87 6.50
CA LEU A 80 -0.15 -8.00 7.67
C LEU A 80 -1.16 -8.57 8.67
N PRO A 81 -1.00 -8.32 9.98
CA PRO A 81 -1.99 -8.74 10.98
C PRO A 81 -3.39 -8.21 10.63
N ASP A 82 -4.43 -9.03 10.79
CA ASP A 82 -5.83 -8.66 10.49
C ASP A 82 -6.31 -7.38 11.21
N ALA A 83 -5.72 -7.07 12.36
CA ALA A 83 -6.02 -5.86 13.13
C ALA A 83 -5.41 -4.57 12.56
N THR A 84 -4.56 -4.67 11.53
CA THR A 84 -3.91 -3.51 10.90
C THR A 84 -4.96 -2.67 10.18
N LEU A 85 -5.09 -1.40 10.58
CA LEU A 85 -6.02 -0.48 9.92
C LEU A 85 -5.56 -0.14 8.50
N VAL A 86 -6.48 -0.07 7.55
CA VAL A 86 -6.20 0.28 6.15
C VAL A 86 -6.68 1.69 5.85
N TYR A 87 -5.78 2.54 5.38
CA TYR A 87 -6.07 3.92 4.97
C TYR A 87 -5.66 4.15 3.50
N PRO A 88 -6.61 4.08 2.56
CA PRO A 88 -6.35 4.40 1.17
C PRO A 88 -6.22 5.91 0.93
N ALA A 89 -5.65 6.29 -0.22
CA ALA A 89 -5.62 7.69 -0.67
C ALA A 89 -6.97 8.15 -1.26
N HIS A 90 -7.77 7.22 -1.78
CA HIS A 90 -9.04 7.47 -2.44
C HIS A 90 -10.17 6.61 -1.88
N GLY A 91 -11.41 7.04 -2.12
CA GLY A 91 -12.63 6.39 -1.64
C GLY A 91 -13.71 6.33 -2.72
N ALA A 92 -14.97 6.18 -2.32
CA ALA A 92 -16.07 6.06 -3.27
C ALA A 92 -16.16 7.31 -4.18
N GLY A 93 -16.10 7.08 -5.50
CA GLY A 93 -16.35 8.10 -6.53
C GLY A 93 -15.14 8.90 -7.03
N SER A 94 -13.91 8.50 -6.71
CA SER A 94 -12.69 9.25 -7.09
C SER A 94 -11.73 8.52 -8.05
N LEU A 95 -12.15 7.42 -8.69
CA LEU A 95 -11.36 6.64 -9.67
C LEU A 95 -11.90 6.74 -11.09
#